data_AF-A0A521TA80-F1
#
_entry.id   AF-A0A521TA80-F1
#
_cell.length_a   1.000
_cell.length_b   1.000
_cell.length_c   1.000
_cell.angle_alpha   90.00
_cell.angle_beta   90.00
_cell.angle_gamma   90.00
#
_symmetry.space_group_name_H-M   'P 1'
#
loop_
_entity.id
_entity.type
_entity.pdbx_description
1 polymer ?
#
loop_
_entity_poly.entity_id
_entity_poly.type
_entity_poly.pdbx_seq_one_letter_code
_entity_poly.pdbx_strand_id
1 'polypeptide(L)'
;SDIFDGRIARWLGQSSEFGARLDSWADLLMILGGPVCAAWLRPELIRSEWIGVAAVVGGSVLAVIIGYAKFGRLTSYHTTAARLTAYVAGAGAIVAITWGWPWLFRAGAALAVYSVIEEIAITFALREWTANVASLSAARARART
;
A
#
# COMPACT_ATOMS: atom_id res chain seq x y z
N SER A 1 -3.66 15.76 10.10
CA SER A 1 -4.33 16.75 9.24
C SER A 1 -4.60 16.27 7.81
N ASP A 2 -4.61 14.98 7.50
CA ASP A 2 -4.95 14.46 6.15
C ASP A 2 -6.46 14.33 5.85
N ILE A 3 -7.32 14.46 6.86
CA ILE A 3 -8.76 14.22 6.68
C ILE A 3 -9.44 15.38 5.93
N PHE A 4 -8.90 16.59 6.03
CA PHE A 4 -9.48 17.78 5.40
C PHE A 4 -9.07 17.93 3.93
N ASP A 5 -7.81 17.69 3.57
CA ASP A 5 -7.36 17.83 2.17
C ASP A 5 -8.03 16.82 1.24
N GLY A 6 -8.21 15.57 1.69
CA GLY A 6 -8.93 14.55 0.92
C GLY A 6 -10.43 14.81 0.78
N ARG A 7 -11.03 15.66 1.64
CA ARG A 7 -12.45 16.07 1.55
C ARG A 7 -12.61 17.27 0.63
N ILE A 8 -11.68 18.23 0.72
CA ILE A 8 -11.68 19.44 -0.12
C ILE A 8 -11.38 19.09 -1.58
N ALA A 9 -10.42 18.20 -1.85
CA ALA A 9 -10.11 17.76 -3.22
C ALA A 9 -11.28 17.03 -3.90
N ARG A 10 -12.06 16.23 -3.15
CA ARG A 10 -13.28 15.58 -3.65
C ARG A 10 -14.43 16.56 -3.86
N TRP A 11 -14.53 17.59 -3.03
CA TRP A 11 -15.56 18.62 -3.16
C TRP A 11 -15.30 19.57 -4.34
N LEU A 12 -14.02 19.78 -4.69
CA LEU A 12 -13.59 20.61 -5.81
C LEU A 12 -13.51 19.87 -7.16
N GLY A 13 -13.86 18.57 -7.22
CA GLY A 13 -13.77 17.78 -8.44
C GLY A 13 -12.33 17.59 -8.96
N GLN A 14 -11.33 17.79 -8.10
CA GLN A 14 -9.90 17.84 -8.43
C GLN A 14 -9.19 16.50 -8.16
N SER A 15 -9.88 15.36 -8.31
CA SER A 15 -9.20 14.07 -8.42
C SER A 15 -8.57 13.95 -9.81
N SER A 16 -7.48 14.67 -10.04
CA SER A 16 -6.77 14.65 -11.32
C SER A 16 -6.00 13.32 -11.47
N GLU A 17 -5.90 12.83 -12.71
CA GLU A 17 -5.08 11.66 -13.04
C GLU A 17 -3.61 11.87 -12.59
N PHE A 18 -3.14 13.12 -12.64
CA PHE A 18 -1.82 13.50 -12.15
C PHE A 18 -1.67 13.29 -10.65
N GLY A 19 -2.66 13.70 -9.84
CA GLY A 19 -2.65 13.48 -8.39
C GLY A 19 -2.60 12.00 -8.02
N ALA A 20 -3.39 11.16 -8.70
CA ALA A 20 -3.37 9.72 -8.48
C ALA A 20 -2.01 9.08 -8.84
N ARG A 21 -1.35 9.56 -9.90
CA ARG A 21 0.00 9.08 -10.24
C ARG A 21 1.03 9.50 -9.19
N LEU A 22 0.98 10.74 -8.71
CA LEU A 22 1.90 11.24 -7.70
C LEU A 22 1.74 10.47 -6.37
N ASP A 23 0.50 10.17 -5.98
CA ASP A 23 0.16 9.33 -4.82
C ASP A 23 0.81 7.94 -4.93
N SER A 24 0.65 7.26 -6.08
CA SER A 24 1.30 5.97 -6.31
C SER A 24 2.82 6.02 -6.26
N TRP A 25 3.44 7.12 -6.71
CA TRP A 25 4.89 7.32 -6.57
C TRP A 25 5.31 7.52 -5.12
N ALA A 26 4.54 8.30 -4.35
CA ALA A 26 4.77 8.51 -2.93
C ALA A 26 4.66 7.19 -2.15
N ASP A 27 3.66 6.37 -2.45
CA ASP A 27 3.49 5.03 -1.85
C ASP A 27 4.68 4.12 -2.15
N LEU A 28 5.15 4.11 -3.41
CA LEU A 28 6.32 3.32 -3.79
C LEU A 28 7.59 3.79 -3.05
N LEU A 29 7.80 5.10 -2.95
CA LEU A 29 8.91 5.67 -2.19
C LEU A 29 8.81 5.33 -0.70
N MET A 30 7.60 5.29 -0.13
CA MET A 30 7.40 4.91 1.27
C MET A 30 7.72 3.43 1.50
N ILE A 31 7.26 2.55 0.61
CA ILE A 31 7.51 1.10 0.65
C ILE A 31 9.00 0.76 0.51
N LEU A 32 9.72 1.48 -0.34
CA LEU A 32 11.16 1.25 -0.56
C LEU A 32 12.02 1.97 0.48
N GLY A 33 11.68 3.22 0.80
CA GLY A 33 12.42 4.07 1.73
C GLY A 33 12.27 3.64 3.18
N GLY A 34 11.08 3.17 3.59
CA GLY A 34 10.81 2.73 4.96
C GLY A 34 11.81 1.68 5.47
N PRO A 35 12.01 0.56 4.76
CA PRO A 35 13.02 -0.44 5.08
C PRO A 35 14.45 0.11 5.12
N VAL A 36 14.82 1.02 4.22
CA VAL A 36 16.16 1.64 4.20
C VAL A 36 16.39 2.51 5.44
N CYS A 37 15.42 3.34 5.80
CA CYS A 37 15.47 4.15 7.02
C CYS A 37 15.52 3.27 8.27
N ALA A 38 14.72 2.20 8.32
CA ALA A 38 14.74 1.24 9.41
C ALA A 38 16.08 0.49 9.50
N ALA A 39 16.71 0.15 8.37
CA ALA A 39 18.03 -0.48 8.35
C ALA A 39 19.13 0.46 8.88
N TRP A 40 18.99 1.76 8.65
CA TRP A 40 19.94 2.74 9.18
C TRP A 40 19.74 3.00 10.68
N LEU A 41 18.49 3.11 11.14
CA LEU A 41 18.18 3.41 12.54
C LEU A 41 18.32 2.19 13.47
N ARG A 42 17.90 1.00 13.01
CA ARG A 42 17.81 -0.24 13.80
C ARG A 42 18.15 -1.46 12.93
N PRO A 43 19.42 -1.64 12.52
CA PRO A 43 19.82 -2.72 11.61
C PRO A 43 19.49 -4.13 12.13
N GLU A 44 19.48 -4.33 13.44
CA GLU A 44 19.09 -5.58 14.09
C GLU A 44 17.63 -5.94 13.88
N LEU A 45 16.72 -4.95 13.81
CA LEU A 45 15.30 -5.17 13.50
C LEU A 45 15.12 -5.67 12.07
N ILE A 46 15.83 -5.05 11.11
CA ILE A 46 15.79 -5.50 9.72
C ILE A 46 16.39 -6.88 9.58
N ARG A 47 17.50 -7.19 10.28
CA ARG A 47 18.10 -8.52 10.24
C ARG A 47 17.18 -9.59 10.85
N SER A 48 16.40 -9.28 11.89
CA SER A 48 15.46 -10.26 12.47
C SER A 48 14.19 -10.43 11.65
N GLU A 49 13.70 -9.36 11.02
CA GLU A 49 12.42 -9.34 10.29
C GLU A 49 12.58 -9.29 8.76
N TRP A 50 13.77 -9.63 8.24
CA TRP A 50 14.12 -9.46 6.82
C TRP A 50 13.15 -10.19 5.88
N ILE A 51 12.61 -11.34 6.30
CA ILE A 51 11.64 -12.11 5.51
C ILE A 51 10.34 -11.31 5.32
N GLY A 52 9.84 -10.69 6.39
CA GLY A 52 8.64 -9.86 6.33
C GLY A 52 8.85 -8.63 5.45
N VAL A 53 10.00 -7.97 5.60
CA VAL A 53 10.38 -6.82 4.77
C VAL A 53 10.48 -7.21 3.29
N ALA A 54 11.17 -8.32 2.98
CA ALA A 54 11.31 -8.82 1.61
C ALA A 54 9.96 -9.21 1.01
N ALA A 55 9.07 -9.83 1.79
CA ALA A 55 7.72 -10.18 1.34
C ALA A 55 6.88 -8.94 1.00
N VAL A 56 6.93 -7.90 1.83
CA VAL A 56 6.22 -6.64 1.56
C VAL A 56 6.79 -5.95 0.32
N VAL A 57 8.10 -5.70 0.28
CA VAL A 57 8.74 -5.01 -0.84
C VAL A 57 8.56 -5.79 -2.15
N GLY A 58 8.88 -7.09 -2.14
CA GLY A 58 8.75 -7.94 -3.32
C GLY A 58 7.30 -8.08 -3.78
N GLY A 59 6.37 -8.21 -2.83
CA GLY A 59 4.93 -8.26 -3.12
C GLY A 59 4.42 -6.97 -3.76
N SER A 60 4.79 -5.81 -3.21
CA SER A 60 4.41 -4.51 -3.78
C SER A 60 5.01 -4.28 -5.17
N VAL A 61 6.27 -4.63 -5.39
CA VAL A 61 6.89 -4.57 -6.72
C VAL A 61 6.16 -5.48 -7.70
N LEU A 62 5.79 -6.70 -7.28
CA LEU A 62 5.02 -7.62 -8.11
C LEU A 62 3.63 -7.05 -8.45
N ALA A 63 2.92 -6.47 -7.48
CA ALA A 63 1.63 -5.84 -7.71
C ALA A 63 1.73 -4.71 -8.76
N VAL A 64 2.76 -3.86 -8.65
CA VAL A 64 3.05 -2.80 -9.63
C VAL A 64 3.33 -3.37 -11.01
N ILE A 65 4.15 -4.42 -11.12
CA ILE A 65 4.47 -5.06 -12.40
C ILE A 65 3.20 -5.64 -13.04
N ILE A 66 2.37 -6.35 -12.27
CA ILE A 66 1.12 -6.96 -12.77
C ILE A 66 0.15 -5.86 -13.22
N GLY A 67 -0.03 -4.81 -12.40
CA GLY A 67 -0.87 -3.67 -12.72
C GLY A 67 -0.44 -2.97 -14.01
N TYR A 68 0.86 -2.71 -14.15
CA TYR A 68 1.43 -2.07 -15.33
C TYR A 68 1.35 -2.96 -16.56
N ALA A 69 1.64 -4.26 -16.44
CA ALA A 69 1.54 -5.21 -17.55
C ALA A 69 0.10 -5.35 -18.06
N LYS A 70 -0.90 -5.27 -17.18
CA LYS A 70 -2.31 -5.43 -17.55
C LYS A 70 -2.93 -4.15 -18.09
N PHE A 71 -2.63 -3.00 -17.48
CA PHE A 71 -3.33 -1.74 -17.76
C PHE A 71 -2.45 -0.65 -18.39
N GLY A 72 -1.14 -0.87 -18.49
CA GLY A 72 -0.17 0.14 -18.94
C GLY A 72 0.00 1.32 -17.99
N ARG A 73 -0.51 1.20 -16.75
CA ARG A 73 -0.56 2.28 -15.73
C ARG A 73 -0.38 1.70 -14.34
N LEU A 74 0.10 2.54 -13.41
CA LEU A 74 0.17 2.18 -11.99
C LEU A 74 -1.25 1.93 -11.42
N THR A 75 -1.37 0.91 -10.58
CA THR A 75 -2.58 0.64 -9.81
C THR A 75 -2.63 1.55 -8.60
N SER A 76 -3.80 2.10 -8.33
CA SER A 76 -4.06 2.96 -7.17
C SER A 76 -5.40 2.53 -6.59
N TYR A 77 -5.36 1.42 -5.84
CA TYR A 77 -6.52 0.85 -5.19
C TYR A 77 -6.48 1.21 -3.71
N HIS A 78 -7.27 2.20 -3.29
CA HIS A 78 -7.39 2.59 -1.88
C HIS A 78 -8.30 1.63 -1.10
N THR A 79 -7.92 0.35 -1.06
CA THR A 79 -8.65 -0.68 -0.33
C THR A 79 -8.70 -0.35 1.16
N THR A 80 -9.74 -0.82 1.84
CA THR A 80 -9.84 -0.68 3.30
C THR A 80 -8.66 -1.36 4.00
N ALA A 81 -8.15 -2.46 3.44
CA ALA A 81 -6.98 -3.17 3.96
C ALA A 81 -5.70 -2.34 3.84
N ALA A 82 -5.48 -1.68 2.70
CA ALA A 82 -4.32 -0.80 2.49
C ALA A 82 -4.34 0.38 3.48
N ARG A 83 -5.51 0.98 3.71
CA ARG A 83 -5.67 2.04 4.73
C ARG A 83 -5.36 1.55 6.14
N LEU A 84 -5.89 0.39 6.54
CA LEU A 84 -5.60 -0.20 7.84
C LEU A 84 -4.10 -0.49 7.98
N THR A 85 -3.50 -1.06 6.93
CA THR A 85 -2.06 -1.33 6.86
C THR A 85 -1.24 -0.07 7.09
N ALA A 86 -1.56 1.04 6.43
CA ALA A 86 -0.82 2.29 6.60
C ALA A 86 -0.80 2.75 8.07
N TYR A 87 -1.93 2.67 8.77
CA TYR A 87 -2.00 3.01 10.20
C TYR A 87 -1.20 2.04 11.08
N VAL A 88 -1.37 0.73 10.89
CA VAL A 88 -0.70 -0.27 11.73
C VAL A 88 0.80 -0.31 11.46
N ALA A 89 1.22 -0.23 10.19
CA ALA A 89 2.62 -0.21 9.82
C ALA A 89 3.31 1.09 10.27
N GLY A 90 2.66 2.24 10.14
CA GLY A 90 3.18 3.51 10.63
C GLY A 90 3.35 3.52 12.15
N ALA A 91 2.33 3.10 12.90
CA ALA A 91 2.41 2.97 14.35
C ALA A 91 3.46 1.92 14.77
N GLY A 92 3.51 0.78 14.06
CA GLY A 92 4.47 -0.29 14.31
C GLY A 92 5.92 0.13 14.06
N ALA A 93 6.17 0.94 13.03
CA ALA A 93 7.49 1.50 12.75
C ALA A 93 7.95 2.43 13.88
N ILE A 94 7.08 3.35 14.32
CA ILE A 94 7.37 4.25 15.45
C ILE A 94 7.70 3.41 16.69
N VAL A 95 6.81 2.46 17.05
CA VAL A 95 6.97 1.67 18.26
C VAL A 95 8.21 0.77 18.22
N ALA A 96 8.52 0.18 17.08
CA ALA A 96 9.71 -0.66 16.92
C ALA A 96 10.99 0.17 17.02
N ILE A 97 11.02 1.38 16.47
CA ILE A 97 12.18 2.27 16.53
C ILE A 97 12.42 2.78 17.96
N THR A 98 11.36 3.25 18.65
CA THR A 98 11.47 3.89 19.97
C THR A 98 11.54 2.91 21.14
N TRP A 99 10.74 1.85 21.13
CA TRP A 99 10.64 0.87 22.25
C TRP A 99 11.21 -0.50 21.90
N GLY A 100 11.59 -0.75 20.64
CA GLY A 100 12.20 -2.03 20.24
C GLY A 100 11.23 -3.21 20.19
N TRP A 101 9.91 -2.96 20.18
CA TRP A 101 8.91 -4.02 20.20
C TRP A 101 8.55 -4.47 18.77
N PRO A 102 8.91 -5.70 18.36
CA PRO A 102 8.78 -6.12 16.97
C PRO A 102 7.36 -6.60 16.60
N TRP A 103 6.48 -6.84 17.59
CA TRP A 103 5.19 -7.47 17.34
C TRP A 103 4.24 -6.59 16.51
N LEU A 104 4.21 -5.27 16.72
CA LEU A 104 3.42 -4.35 15.90
C LEU A 104 3.99 -4.21 14.50
N PHE A 105 5.31 -4.23 14.37
CA PHE A 105 5.97 -4.24 13.07
C PHE A 105 5.60 -5.49 12.26
N ARG A 106 5.62 -6.67 12.90
CA ARG A 106 5.16 -7.94 12.28
C ARG A 106 3.68 -7.90 11.91
N ALA A 107 2.82 -7.34 12.76
CA ALA A 107 1.40 -7.20 12.46
C ALA A 107 1.17 -6.27 11.25
N GLY A 108 1.89 -5.15 11.18
CA GLY A 108 1.89 -4.25 10.02
C GLY A 108 2.36 -4.95 8.75
N ALA A 109 3.45 -5.72 8.82
CA ALA A 109 3.95 -6.48 7.67
C ALA A 109 2.95 -7.55 7.19
N ALA A 110 2.30 -8.27 8.10
CA ALA A 110 1.28 -9.26 7.73
C ALA A 110 0.07 -8.61 7.04
N LEU A 111 -0.39 -7.47 7.56
CA LEU A 111 -1.47 -6.68 6.92
C LEU A 111 -1.05 -6.13 5.55
N ALA A 112 0.21 -5.74 5.39
CA ALA A 112 0.74 -5.29 4.11
C ALA A 112 0.77 -6.41 3.08
N VAL A 113 1.23 -7.61 3.45
CA VAL A 113 1.18 -8.78 2.57
C VAL A 113 -0.27 -9.11 2.18
N TYR A 114 -1.21 -9.06 3.13
CA TYR A 114 -2.62 -9.25 2.82
C TYR A 114 -3.15 -8.21 1.84
N SER A 115 -2.79 -6.93 2.03
CA SER A 115 -3.21 -5.83 1.15
C SER A 115 -2.66 -5.99 -0.27
N VAL A 116 -1.41 -6.42 -0.42
CA VAL A 116 -0.80 -6.73 -1.72
C VAL A 116 -1.56 -7.87 -2.42
N ILE A 117 -1.89 -8.93 -1.70
CA ILE A 117 -2.66 -10.06 -2.27
C ILE A 117 -4.04 -9.57 -2.73
N GLU A 118 -4.70 -8.73 -1.94
CA GLU A 118 -5.97 -8.13 -2.32
C GLU A 118 -5.83 -7.26 -3.58
N GLU A 119 -4.78 -6.44 -3.67
CA GLU A 119 -4.50 -5.58 -4.83
C GLU A 119 -4.30 -6.40 -6.11
N ILE A 120 -3.52 -7.48 -6.04
CA ILE A 120 -3.30 -8.40 -7.16
C ILE A 120 -4.62 -9.07 -7.56
N ALA A 121 -5.41 -9.53 -6.58
CA ALA A 121 -6.71 -10.15 -6.85
C ALA A 121 -7.70 -9.18 -7.53
N ILE A 122 -7.72 -7.91 -7.10
CA ILE A 122 -8.52 -6.85 -7.75
C ILE A 122 -8.03 -6.62 -9.17
N THR A 123 -6.71 -6.53 -9.36
CA THR A 123 -6.08 -6.36 -10.68
C THR A 123 -6.55 -7.43 -11.64
N PHE A 124 -6.58 -8.71 -11.22
CA PHE A 124 -7.09 -9.79 -12.06
C PHE A 124 -8.61 -9.73 -12.29
N ALA A 125 -9.39 -9.32 -11.29
CA ALA A 125 -10.85 -9.25 -11.38
C ALA A 125 -11.37 -8.11 -12.30
N LEU A 126 -10.64 -7.00 -12.41
CA LEU A 126 -11.06 -5.86 -13.24
C LEU A 126 -10.74 -6.09 -14.73
N ARG A 127 -11.64 -5.67 -15.63
CA ARG A 127 -11.41 -5.70 -17.08
C ARG A 127 -10.71 -4.45 -17.58
N GLU A 128 -11.06 -3.30 -17.01
CA GLU A 128 -10.51 -1.99 -17.34
C GLU A 128 -9.89 -1.34 -16.10
N TRP A 129 -8.92 -0.46 -16.33
CA TRP A 129 -8.27 0.28 -15.24
C TRP A 129 -9.31 1.12 -14.50
N THR A 130 -9.39 0.94 -13.18
CA THR A 130 -10.33 1.67 -12.33
C THR A 130 -9.63 2.13 -11.07
N ALA A 131 -9.58 3.44 -10.83
CA ALA A 131 -9.05 3.99 -9.59
C ALA A 131 -10.02 3.76 -8.40
N ASN A 132 -9.49 3.79 -7.18
CA ASN A 132 -10.28 3.84 -5.94
C ASN A 132 -11.25 2.66 -5.74
N VAL A 133 -10.73 1.44 -5.76
CA VAL A 133 -11.52 0.23 -5.43
C VAL A 133 -11.37 -0.08 -3.95
N ALA A 134 -12.51 -0.11 -3.23
CA ALA A 134 -12.52 -0.28 -1.77
C ALA A 134 -12.23 -1.71 -1.30
N SER A 135 -12.53 -2.72 -2.14
CA SER A 135 -12.35 -4.14 -1.82
C SER A 135 -12.47 -5.05 -3.06
N LEU A 136 -12.03 -6.30 -2.94
CA LEU A 136 -12.24 -7.33 -3.98
C LEU A 136 -13.71 -7.60 -4.29
N SER A 137 -14.59 -7.56 -3.30
CA SER A 137 -16.04 -7.74 -3.51
C SER A 137 -16.63 -6.62 -4.38
N ALA A 138 -16.19 -5.37 -4.17
CA ALA A 138 -16.59 -4.23 -4.99
C ALA A 138 -16.07 -4.36 -6.44
N ALA A 139 -14.84 -4.85 -6.63
CA ALA A 139 -14.28 -5.12 -7.95
C ALA A 139 -15.11 -6.14 -8.74
N ARG A 140 -15.46 -7.27 -8.10
CA ARG A 140 -16.25 -8.35 -8.73
C ARG A 140 -17.67 -7.90 -9.09
N ALA A 141 -18.29 -7.03 -8.30
CA ALA A 141 -19.60 -6.48 -8.62
C ALA A 141 -19.56 -5.65 -9.91
N ARG A 142 -18.51 -4.85 -10.11
CA ARG A 142 -18.33 -4.02 -11.31
C ARG A 142 -17.92 -4.81 -12.55
N ALA A 143 -17.23 -5.94 -12.40
CA ALA A 143 -16.85 -6.79 -13.53
C ALA A 143 -18.03 -7.56 -14.15
N ARG A 144 -19.18 -7.62 -13.46
CA ARG A 144 -20.40 -8.31 -13.90
C ARG A 144 -21.41 -7.40 -14.63
N THR A 145 -21.23 -6.08 -14.57
CA THR A 145 -21.99 -5.08 -15.32
C THR A 145 -21.28 -4.75 -16.62
#